data_AF-A0A183L2E5-F1
#
_entry.id   AF-A0A183L2E5-F1
#
_cell.length_a   1.000
_cell.length_b   1.000
_cell.length_c   1.000
_cell.angle_alpha   90.00
_cell.angle_beta   90.00
_cell.angle_gamma   90.00
#
_symmetry.space_group_name_H-M   'P 1'
#
loop_
_entity.id
_entity.type
_entity.pdbx_description
1 polymer ?
#
loop_
_entity_poly.entity_id
_entity_poly.type
_entity_poly.pdbx_seq_one_letter_code
_entity_poly.pdbx_strand_id
1 'polypeptide(L)'
;MARLPWNNLVQVGDQSAYVTAIVNHLRTQIPLIRETLYTVRPAFTQICIKFADALIARFVNALYRCKPVNTFGAEQLLLDTQSLKASLLQMPLLGAKVS
;
A
#
# COMPACT_ATOMS: atom_id res chain seq x y z
N MET A 1 5.37 -7.30 -9.24
CA MET A 1 4.12 -6.74 -9.80
C MET A 1 3.78 -7.54 -11.04
N ALA A 2 2.54 -8.02 -11.16
CA ALA A 2 2.08 -8.62 -12.40
C ALA A 2 2.36 -7.64 -13.56
N ARG A 3 2.84 -8.13 -14.70
CA ARG A 3 3.00 -7.32 -15.90
C ARG A 3 1.62 -6.95 -16.44
N LEU A 4 1.02 -5.91 -15.88
CA LEU A 4 -0.23 -5.34 -16.39
C LEU A 4 0.09 -4.54 -17.67
N PRO A 5 -0.72 -4.68 -18.73
CA PRO A 5 -0.50 -3.98 -19.98
C PRO A 5 -0.99 -2.53 -19.89
N TRP A 6 -0.29 -1.68 -19.13
CA TRP A 6 -0.69 -0.29 -18.83
C TRP A 6 -0.94 0.58 -20.07
N ASN A 7 -0.31 0.26 -21.20
CA ASN A 7 -0.52 0.97 -22.47
C ASN A 7 -1.77 0.53 -23.23
N ASN A 8 -2.26 -0.69 -22.98
CA ASN A 8 -3.39 -1.28 -23.70
C ASN A 8 -4.63 -1.39 -22.81
N LEU A 9 -4.63 -0.70 -21.65
CA LEU A 9 -5.79 -0.65 -20.76
C LEU A 9 -6.91 0.13 -21.46
N VAL A 10 -8.12 -0.43 -21.52
CA VAL A 10 -9.25 0.18 -22.24
C VAL A 10 -10.29 0.81 -21.32
N GLN A 11 -10.23 0.52 -20.02
CA GLN A 11 -11.10 1.07 -18.99
C GLN A 11 -10.42 1.00 -17.63
N VAL A 12 -10.79 1.91 -16.73
CA VAL A 12 -10.42 1.85 -15.31
C VAL A 12 -11.38 0.87 -14.61
N GLY A 13 -10.82 -0.01 -13.78
CA GLY A 13 -11.61 -0.91 -12.94
C GLY A 13 -11.47 -0.56 -11.46
N ASP A 14 -11.73 -1.54 -10.61
CA ASP A 14 -11.43 -1.44 -9.18
C ASP A 14 -9.91 -1.43 -8.93
N GLN A 15 -9.54 -1.28 -7.67
CA GLN A 15 -8.17 -1.46 -7.20
C GLN A 15 -7.49 -2.71 -7.79
N SER A 16 -6.25 -2.56 -8.26
CA SER A 16 -5.47 -3.69 -8.77
C SER A 16 -5.21 -4.73 -7.68
N ALA A 17 -5.26 -6.01 -8.06
CA ALA A 17 -5.06 -7.15 -7.16
C ALA A 17 -3.75 -7.11 -6.35
N TYR A 18 -2.68 -6.52 -6.90
CA TYR A 18 -1.42 -6.39 -6.15
C TYR A 18 -1.54 -5.42 -4.98
N VAL A 19 -2.34 -4.35 -5.11
CA VAL A 19 -2.60 -3.42 -4.00
C VAL A 19 -3.46 -4.12 -2.97
N THR A 20 -4.51 -4.84 -3.39
CA THR A 20 -5.35 -5.64 -2.49
C THR A 20 -4.52 -6.63 -1.67
N ALA A 21 -3.58 -7.33 -2.31
CA ALA A 21 -2.68 -8.26 -1.63
C ALA A 21 -1.79 -7.58 -0.59
N ILE A 22 -1.23 -6.40 -0.91
CA ILE A 22 -0.45 -5.59 0.03
C ILE A 22 -1.33 -5.19 1.23
N VAL A 23 -2.50 -4.63 0.98
CA VAL A 23 -3.43 -4.17 2.03
C VAL A 23 -3.85 -5.32 2.95
N ASN A 24 -4.13 -6.50 2.39
CA ASN A 24 -4.47 -7.69 3.18
C ASN A 24 -3.28 -8.16 4.04
N HIS A 25 -2.05 -8.08 3.52
CA HIS A 25 -0.86 -8.36 4.33
C HIS A 25 -0.71 -7.35 5.48
N LEU A 26 -0.92 -6.06 5.23
CA LEU A 26 -0.88 -5.06 6.32
C LEU A 26 -1.93 -5.35 7.39
N ARG A 27 -3.17 -5.66 6.98
CA ARG A 27 -4.28 -5.98 7.89
C ARG A 27 -4.04 -7.21 8.75
N THR A 28 -3.28 -8.19 8.27
CA THR A 28 -2.97 -9.41 9.03
C THR A 28 -1.71 -9.27 9.89
N GLN A 29 -0.66 -8.63 9.38
CA GLN A 29 0.65 -8.60 10.04
C GLN A 29 0.78 -7.46 11.05
N ILE A 30 0.22 -6.28 10.77
CA ILE A 30 0.40 -5.11 11.62
C ILE A 30 -0.22 -5.28 13.01
N PRO A 31 -1.42 -5.87 13.17
CA PRO A 31 -1.96 -6.17 14.50
C PRO A 31 -1.04 -7.10 15.32
N LEU A 32 -0.43 -8.11 14.70
CA LEU A 32 0.49 -9.03 15.38
C LEU A 32 1.75 -8.30 15.86
N ILE A 33 2.31 -7.42 15.02
CA ILE A 33 3.46 -6.59 15.39
C ILE A 33 3.09 -5.63 16.53
N ARG A 34 1.89 -5.04 16.50
CA ARG A 34 1.41 -4.16 17.58
C ARG A 34 1.31 -4.92 18.90
N GLU A 35 0.62 -6.05 18.92
CA GLU A 35 0.44 -6.84 20.14
C GLU A 35 1.79 -7.32 20.68
N THR A 36 2.76 -7.65 19.81
CA THR A 36 4.12 -8.00 20.24
C THR A 36 4.86 -6.83 20.90
N LEU A 37 4.56 -5.60 20.48
CA LEU A 37 5.23 -4.36 20.93
C LEU A 37 4.33 -3.51 21.85
N TYR A 38 3.31 -4.09 22.47
CA TYR A 38 2.30 -3.34 23.23
C TYR A 38 2.89 -2.51 24.39
N THR A 39 3.98 -2.98 24.99
CA THR A 39 4.72 -2.30 26.07
C THR A 39 5.65 -1.19 25.58
N VAL A 40 5.97 -1.15 24.28
CA VAL A 40 6.92 -0.20 23.67
C VAL A 40 6.27 0.51 22.49
N ARG A 41 5.14 1.18 22.76
CA ARG A 41 4.33 1.88 21.74
C ARG A 41 5.13 2.81 20.81
N PRO A 42 6.12 3.60 21.28
CA PRO A 42 6.93 4.43 20.39
C PRO A 42 7.70 3.62 19.33
N ALA A 43 8.20 2.43 19.68
CA ALA A 43 8.91 1.56 18.75
C ALA A 43 7.97 1.03 17.66
N PHE A 44 6.73 0.65 18.02
CA PHE A 44 5.71 0.26 17.05
C PHE A 44 5.42 1.37 16.03
N THR A 45 5.21 2.61 16.51
CA THR A 45 4.98 3.77 15.62
C THR A 45 6.17 4.01 14.71
N GLN A 46 7.40 3.93 15.23
CA GLN A 46 8.61 4.11 14.44
C GLN A 46 8.78 3.03 13.36
N ILE A 47 8.42 1.77 13.66
CA ILE A 47 8.40 0.69 12.68
C ILE A 47 7.40 0.99 11.57
N CYS A 48 6.18 1.44 11.92
CA CYS A 48 5.18 1.83 10.94
C CYS A 48 5.70 2.93 9.99
N ILE A 49 6.34 3.97 10.54
CA ILE A 49 6.92 5.06 9.74
C ILE A 49 8.01 4.53 8.80
N LYS A 50 9.01 3.81 9.34
CA LYS A 50 10.13 3.27 8.54
C LYS A 50 9.65 2.30 7.46
N PHE A 51 8.65 1.49 7.77
CA PHE A 51 8.05 0.58 6.78
C PHE A 51 7.34 1.35 5.68
N ALA A 52 6.53 2.36 6.02
CA ALA A 52 5.83 3.19 5.05
C ALA A 52 6.82 3.89 4.11
N ASP A 53 7.88 4.51 4.64
CA ASP A 53 8.93 5.16 3.85
C ASP A 53 9.58 4.20 2.85
N ALA A 54 9.97 3.01 3.33
CA ALA A 54 10.58 1.99 2.49
C ALA A 54 9.63 1.48 1.40
N LEU A 55 8.35 1.28 1.73
CA LEU A 55 7.35 0.81 0.77
C LEU A 55 7.05 1.88 -0.28
N ILE A 56 6.88 3.14 0.13
CA ILE A 56 6.64 4.28 -0.77
C ILE A 56 7.79 4.40 -1.75
N ALA A 57 9.04 4.39 -1.28
CA ALA A 57 10.21 4.46 -2.15
C ALA A 57 10.23 3.32 -3.20
N ARG A 58 9.91 2.08 -2.79
CA ARG A 58 9.83 0.93 -3.71
C ARG A 58 8.67 1.05 -4.70
N PHE A 59 7.51 1.52 -4.24
CA PHE A 59 6.32 1.68 -5.06
C PHE A 59 6.52 2.77 -6.13
N VAL A 60 7.04 3.94 -5.74
CA VAL A 60 7.36 5.04 -6.67
C VAL A 60 8.36 4.58 -7.73
N ASN A 61 9.42 3.87 -7.33
CA ASN A 61 10.38 3.29 -8.28
C ASN A 61 9.74 2.31 -9.26
N ALA A 62 8.73 1.54 -8.81
CA ALA A 62 8.00 0.64 -9.67
C ALA A 62 7.05 1.39 -10.63
N LEU A 63 6.39 2.47 -10.18
CA LEU A 63 5.55 3.32 -11.02
C LEU A 63 6.31 3.89 -12.21
N TYR A 64 7.53 4.39 -11.99
CA TYR A 64 8.36 4.93 -13.07
C TYR A 64 8.73 3.89 -14.14
N ARG A 65 8.64 2.59 -13.82
CA ARG A 65 8.90 1.48 -14.73
C ARG A 65 7.66 0.97 -15.46
N CYS A 66 6.47 1.49 -15.18
CA CYS A 66 5.22 1.07 -15.83
C CYS A 66 5.07 1.55 -17.30
N LYS A 67 6.07 2.24 -17.86
CA LYS A 67 6.00 2.83 -19.21
C LYS A 67 6.09 1.76 -20.33
N PRO A 68 5.40 1.97 -21.47
CA PRO A 68 4.47 3.07 -21.76
C PRO A 68 3.12 2.92 -21.02
N VAL A 69 2.46 4.05 -20.76
CA VAL A 69 1.18 4.12 -20.04
C VAL A 69 0.22 5.00 -20.86
N ASN A 70 -0.99 4.52 -21.12
CA ASN A 70 -2.04 5.32 -21.74
C ASN A 70 -2.91 6.03 -20.68
N THR A 71 -3.92 6.79 -21.09
CA THR A 71 -4.79 7.54 -20.15
C THR A 71 -5.45 6.64 -19.10
N PHE A 72 -6.08 5.54 -19.52
CA PHE A 72 -6.74 4.61 -18.60
C PHE A 72 -5.75 3.92 -17.65
N GLY A 73 -4.56 3.56 -18.14
CA GLY A 73 -3.48 3.03 -17.33
C GLY A 73 -3.00 4.03 -16.27
N ALA A 74 -2.91 5.31 -16.62
CA ALA A 74 -2.52 6.37 -15.69
C ALA A 74 -3.59 6.57 -14.61
N GLU A 75 -4.87 6.57 -14.98
CA GLU A 75 -6.00 6.66 -14.05
C GLU A 75 -6.04 5.44 -13.09
N GLN A 76 -5.82 4.23 -13.59
CA GLN A 76 -5.75 3.02 -12.77
C GLN A 76 -4.56 3.08 -11.78
N LEU A 77 -3.39 3.53 -12.23
CA LEU A 77 -2.21 3.71 -11.35
C LEU A 77 -2.46 4.79 -10.28
N LEU A 78 -3.22 5.84 -10.62
CA LEU A 78 -3.62 6.87 -9.66
C LEU A 78 -4.57 6.29 -8.59
N LEU A 79 -5.57 5.52 -9.01
CA LEU A 79 -6.50 4.82 -8.10
C LEU A 79 -5.74 3.88 -7.15
N ASP A 80 -4.82 3.08 -7.70
CA ASP A 80 -3.97 2.19 -6.92
C ASP A 80 -3.13 2.95 -5.88
N THR A 81 -2.55 4.08 -6.29
CA THR A 81 -1.73 4.96 -5.44
C THR A 81 -2.55 5.54 -4.29
N GLN A 82 -3.76 6.04 -4.58
CA GLN A 82 -4.66 6.59 -3.56
C GLN A 82 -5.07 5.52 -2.54
N SER A 83 -5.37 4.31 -3.03
CA SER A 83 -5.75 3.20 -2.16
C SER A 83 -4.61 2.74 -1.25
N LEU A 84 -3.39 2.67 -1.78
CA LEU A 84 -2.20 2.34 -1.00
C LEU A 84 -1.89 3.43 0.04
N LYS A 85 -1.97 4.71 -0.35
CA LYS A 85 -1.82 5.85 0.56
C LYS A 85 -2.81 5.77 1.73
N ALA A 86 -4.09 5.56 1.44
CA ALA A 86 -5.11 5.43 2.48
C ALA A 86 -4.79 4.30 3.45
N SER A 87 -4.35 3.16 2.93
CA SER A 87 -4.01 1.99 3.75
C SER A 87 -2.78 2.22 4.63
N LEU A 88 -1.76 2.92 4.13
CA LEU A 88 -0.58 3.29 4.91
C LEU A 88 -0.89 4.30 6.02
N LEU A 89 -1.79 5.25 5.77
CA LEU A 89 -2.26 6.19 6.80
C LEU A 89 -3.03 5.49 7.92
N GLN A 90 -3.79 4.46 7.60
CA GLN A 90 -4.54 3.65 8.57
C GLN A 90 -3.67 2.59 9.28
N MET A 91 -2.48 2.31 8.75
CA MET A 91 -1.60 1.24 9.23
C MET A 91 -1.32 1.33 10.75
N PRO A 92 -0.96 2.49 11.34
CA PRO A 92 -0.69 2.59 12.77
C PRO A 92 -1.93 2.42 13.66
N LEU A 93 -3.14 2.31 13.08
CA LEU A 93 -4.40 2.10 13.78
C LEU A 93 -4.90 0.65 13.68
N LEU A 94 -4.38 -0.16 12.75
CA LEU A 94 -4.82 -1.55 12.53
C LEU A 94 -4.68 -2.45 13.77
N GLY A 95 -5.80 -2.92 14.32
CA GLY A 95 -5.84 -3.71 15.57
C GLY A 95 -5.86 -2.86 16.84
N ALA A 96 -6.28 -1.58 16.77
CA ALA A 96 -6.26 -0.70 17.94
C ALA A 96 -7.53 -0.98 18.71
N LYS A 97 -7.38 -1.30 19.99
CA LYS A 97 -8.54 -1.39 20.88
C LYS A 97 -8.92 0.04 21.24
N VAL A 98 -10.12 0.45 20.87
CA VAL A 98 -10.73 1.69 21.37
C VAL A 98 -11.06 1.39 22.83
N SER A 99 -10.23 1.88 23.74
CA SER A 99 -10.45 1.85 25.19
C SER A 99 -11.18 3.11 25.61
#